data_AF-A0A9X3H7B6-F1
#
_entry.id   AF-A0A9X3H7B6-F1
#
_cell.length_a   1.000
_cell.length_b   1.000
_cell.length_c   1.000
_cell.angle_alpha   90.00
_cell.angle_beta   90.00
_cell.angle_gamma   90.00
#
_symmetry.space_group_name_H-M   'P 1'
#
loop_
_entity.id
_entity.type
_entity.pdbx_description
1 polymer ?
#
loop_
_entity_poly.entity_id
_entity_poly.type
_entity_poly.pdbx_seq_one_letter_code
_entity_poly.pdbx_strand_id
1 'polypeptide(L)'
;MKKVAAISLLILLIAPMLSKLFLVTNYLYQYDYYVNVLCENKEKPELKCNGTCHLAQELKVVEEKESSPELPAQVKVEPPLFYQEVEEVLISVINEQITYPESSASHYISPFLKASLPPPRV
;
A
#
# COMPACT_ATOMS: atom_id res chain seq x y z
N MET A 1 -25.22 37.20 -7.66
CA MET A 1 -24.25 37.30 -6.55
C MET A 1 -24.26 36.06 -5.64
N LYS A 2 -25.40 35.65 -5.05
CA LYS A 2 -25.48 34.46 -4.17
C LYS A 2 -24.94 33.15 -4.78
N LYS A 3 -25.22 32.90 -6.08
CA LYS A 3 -24.71 31.72 -6.80
C LYS A 3 -23.18 31.73 -6.97
N VAL A 4 -22.60 32.91 -7.23
CA VAL A 4 -21.15 33.06 -7.38
C VAL A 4 -20.47 32.80 -6.04
N ALA A 5 -21.02 33.34 -4.94
CA ALA A 5 -20.53 33.09 -3.58
C ALA A 5 -20.62 31.60 -3.19
N ALA A 6 -21.71 30.92 -3.59
CA ALA A 6 -21.86 29.49 -3.35
C ALA A 6 -20.83 28.66 -4.14
N ILE A 7 -20.59 29.00 -5.41
CA ILE A 7 -19.59 28.33 -6.25
C ILE A 7 -18.18 28.56 -5.70
N SER A 8 -17.84 29.78 -5.29
CA SER A 8 -16.52 30.08 -4.72
C SER A 8 -16.28 29.29 -3.43
N LEU A 9 -17.30 29.18 -2.57
CA LEU A 9 -17.22 28.40 -1.33
C LEU A 9 -17.00 26.91 -1.62
N LEU A 10 -17.71 26.37 -2.62
CA LEU A 10 -17.53 24.98 -3.05
C LEU A 10 -16.10 24.70 -3.56
N ILE A 11 -15.54 25.59 -4.37
CA ILE A 11 -14.18 25.45 -4.90
C ILE A 11 -13.16 25.46 -3.76
N LEU A 12 -13.30 26.36 -2.79
CA LEU A 12 -12.44 26.44 -1.61
C LEU A 12 -12.42 25.14 -0.79
N LEU A 13 -13.56 24.44 -0.70
CA LEU A 13 -13.65 23.17 0.02
C LEU A 13 -12.98 22.00 -0.74
N ILE A 14 -12.99 22.02 -2.07
CA ILE A 14 -12.43 20.94 -2.91
C ILE A 14 -10.93 21.16 -3.17
N ALA A 15 -10.46 22.42 -3.18
CA ALA A 15 -9.08 22.81 -3.40
C ALA A 15 -8.02 21.97 -2.67
N PRO A 16 -8.13 21.65 -1.35
CA PRO A 16 -7.13 20.82 -0.67
C PRO A 16 -7.00 19.41 -1.27
N MET A 17 -8.11 18.80 -1.71
CA MET A 17 -8.08 17.44 -2.28
C MET A 17 -7.36 17.38 -3.64
N LEU A 18 -7.31 18.50 -4.36
CA LEU A 18 -6.62 18.61 -5.65
C LEU A 18 -5.09 18.61 -5.50
N SER A 19 -4.55 18.90 -4.31
CA SER A 19 -3.10 19.00 -4.07
C SER A 19 -2.37 17.67 -4.34
N LYS A 20 -2.83 16.57 -3.74
CA LYS A 20 -2.26 15.23 -3.94
C LYS A 20 -2.44 14.76 -5.38
N LEU A 21 -3.61 15.05 -5.97
CA LEU A 21 -3.89 14.71 -7.37
C LEU A 21 -2.91 15.42 -8.30
N PHE A 22 -2.65 16.70 -8.07
CA PHE A 22 -1.70 17.49 -8.85
C PHE A 22 -0.27 16.92 -8.81
N LEU A 23 0.20 16.47 -7.63
CA LEU A 23 1.53 15.86 -7.52
C LEU A 23 1.66 14.58 -8.35
N VAL A 24 0.65 13.70 -8.27
CA VAL A 24 0.65 12.44 -9.04
C VAL A 24 0.55 12.71 -10.54
N THR A 25 -0.31 13.64 -10.97
CA THR A 25 -0.42 13.96 -12.40
C THR A 25 0.85 14.62 -12.92
N ASN A 26 1.51 15.48 -12.15
CA ASN A 26 2.79 16.07 -12.51
C ASN A 26 3.88 15.00 -12.69
N TYR A 27 3.94 14.03 -11.77
CA TYR A 27 4.84 12.88 -11.89
C TYR A 27 4.58 12.07 -13.17
N LEU A 28 3.33 11.80 -13.51
CA LEU A 28 2.99 11.05 -14.72
C LEU A 28 3.30 11.84 -16.00
N TYR A 29 3.01 13.15 -15.99
CA TYR A 29 3.26 14.02 -17.14
C TYR A 29 4.76 14.21 -17.40
N GLN A 30 5.57 14.30 -16.34
CA GLN A 30 7.01 14.52 -16.41
C GLN A 30 7.81 13.31 -15.89
N TYR A 31 7.34 12.10 -16.19
CA TYR A 31 7.91 10.86 -15.65
C TYR A 31 9.42 10.76 -15.87
N ASP A 32 9.89 11.06 -17.08
CA ASP A 32 11.32 11.00 -17.42
C ASP A 32 12.16 11.97 -16.58
N TYR A 33 11.63 13.13 -16.23
CA TYR A 33 12.33 14.08 -15.37
C TYR A 33 12.45 13.54 -13.93
N TYR A 34 11.38 12.93 -13.41
CA TYR A 34 11.40 12.30 -12.09
C TYR A 34 12.40 11.13 -12.03
N VAL A 35 12.45 10.29 -13.07
CA VAL A 35 13.36 9.14 -13.11
C VAL A 35 14.81 9.59 -13.35
N ASN A 36 15.07 10.45 -14.34
CA ASN A 36 16.42 10.72 -14.82
C ASN A 36 17.09 11.91 -14.13
N VAL A 37 16.32 12.80 -13.51
CA VAL A 37 16.86 13.99 -12.81
C VAL A 37 16.66 13.85 -11.31
N LEU A 38 15.43 13.68 -10.83
CA LEU A 38 15.12 13.75 -9.38
C LEU A 38 15.41 12.47 -8.59
N CYS A 39 15.39 11.30 -9.21
CA CYS A 39 15.59 10.03 -8.50
C CYS A 39 17.01 9.93 -7.90
N GLU A 40 17.11 9.73 -6.59
CA GLU A 40 18.39 9.48 -5.90
C GLU A 40 18.85 8.01 -6.01
N ASN A 41 17.91 7.08 -6.21
CA ASN A 41 18.17 5.64 -6.24
C ASN A 41 18.51 5.09 -7.63
N LYS A 42 19.10 5.91 -8.51
CA LYS A 42 19.45 5.52 -9.90
C LYS A 42 20.47 4.38 -9.95
N GLU A 43 21.37 4.33 -8.97
CA GLU A 43 22.42 3.32 -8.87
C GLU A 43 21.91 1.97 -8.32
N LYS A 44 20.64 1.89 -7.89
CA LYS A 44 20.01 0.70 -7.29
C LYS A 44 18.79 0.25 -8.11
N PRO A 45 18.98 -0.24 -9.34
CA PRO A 45 17.88 -0.63 -10.23
C PRO A 45 17.01 -1.77 -9.67
N GLU A 46 17.55 -2.58 -8.78
CA GLU A 46 16.83 -3.66 -8.09
C GLU A 46 15.66 -3.16 -7.25
N LEU A 47 15.70 -1.89 -6.80
CA LEU A 47 14.62 -1.26 -6.02
C LEU A 47 13.42 -0.84 -6.88
N LYS A 48 13.58 -0.78 -8.20
CA LYS A 48 12.53 -0.33 -9.15
C LYS A 48 11.89 1.00 -8.72
N CYS A 49 12.71 1.93 -8.17
CA CYS A 49 12.22 3.17 -7.57
C CYS A 49 11.53 4.08 -8.59
N ASN A 50 12.10 4.26 -9.77
CA ASN A 50 11.50 5.03 -10.86
C ASN A 50 11.05 6.45 -10.45
N GLY A 51 11.84 7.16 -9.62
CA GLY A 51 11.51 8.52 -9.18
C GLY A 51 10.40 8.62 -8.12
N THR A 52 9.83 7.50 -7.68
CA THR A 52 8.79 7.48 -6.63
C THR A 52 9.30 7.92 -5.27
N CYS A 53 10.61 7.86 -5.01
CA CYS A 53 11.21 8.38 -3.79
C CYS A 53 10.95 9.88 -3.61
N HIS A 54 11.07 10.66 -4.67
CA HIS A 54 10.82 12.10 -4.66
C HIS A 54 9.32 12.40 -4.54
N LEU A 55 8.49 11.69 -5.32
CA LEU A 55 7.03 11.82 -5.22
C LEU A 55 6.53 11.54 -3.80
N ALA A 56 7.08 10.52 -3.12
CA ALA A 56 6.73 10.19 -1.75
C ALA A 56 7.12 11.30 -0.76
N GLN A 57 8.24 11.99 -0.99
CA GLN A 57 8.63 13.16 -0.18
C GLN A 57 7.65 14.33 -0.38
N GLU A 58 7.29 14.65 -1.63
CA GLU A 58 6.32 15.71 -1.94
C GLU A 58 4.96 15.44 -1.29
N LEU A 59 4.48 14.18 -1.33
CA LEU A 59 3.22 13.77 -0.71
C LEU A 59 3.24 13.90 0.82
N LYS A 60 4.36 13.53 1.46
CA LYS A 60 4.51 13.68 2.93
C LYS A 60 4.43 15.14 3.37
N VAL A 61 5.06 16.06 2.62
CA VAL A 61 5.00 17.50 2.93
C VAL A 61 3.57 18.03 2.85
N VAL A 62 2.75 17.52 1.93
CA VAL A 62 1.32 17.87 1.86
C VAL A 62 0.56 17.28 3.03
N GLU A 63 0.83 16.03 3.41
CA GLU A 63 0.17 15.36 4.54
C GLU A 63 0.48 16.02 5.89
N GLU A 64 1.73 16.43 6.12
CA GLU A 64 2.11 17.14 7.34
C GLU A 64 1.42 18.51 7.45
N LYS A 65 1.22 19.20 6.32
CA LYS A 65 0.46 20.47 6.27
C LYS A 65 -1.04 20.26 6.48
N GLU A 66 -1.57 19.09 6.16
CA GLU A 66 -2.97 18.71 6.40
C GLU A 66 -3.19 18.14 7.81
N SER A 67 -2.14 17.97 8.63
CA SER A 67 -2.29 17.48 10.01
C SER A 67 -3.16 18.43 10.85
N SER A 68 -4.38 17.96 11.12
CA SER A 68 -5.21 18.48 12.22
C SER A 68 -4.51 18.15 13.55
N PRO A 69 -4.70 18.95 14.62
CA PRO A 69 -4.10 18.65 15.92
C PRO A 69 -4.40 17.22 16.31
N GLU A 70 -3.34 16.46 16.60
CA GLU A 70 -3.41 15.04 16.93
C GLU A 70 -4.42 14.84 18.07
N LEU A 71 -5.52 14.15 17.79
CA LEU A 71 -6.29 13.52 18.85
C LEU A 71 -5.35 12.55 19.57
N PRO A 72 -5.29 12.55 20.92
CA PRO A 72 -4.27 11.83 21.68
C PRO A 72 -4.20 10.37 21.24
N ALA A 73 -2.97 9.93 20.97
CA ALA A 73 -2.64 8.64 20.41
C ALA A 73 -3.44 7.50 21.07
N GLN A 74 -4.21 6.78 20.25
CA GLN A 74 -4.81 5.51 20.62
C GLN A 74 -3.64 4.58 20.99
N VAL A 75 -3.59 4.14 22.24
CA VAL A 75 -2.59 3.22 22.76
C VAL A 75 -2.51 1.99 21.85
N LYS A 76 -1.38 1.81 21.17
CA LYS A 76 -1.11 0.62 20.38
C LYS A 76 -0.91 -0.55 21.33
N VAL A 77 -1.97 -1.32 21.57
CA VAL A 77 -1.88 -2.60 22.27
C VAL A 77 -1.39 -3.63 21.26
N GLU A 78 -0.12 -4.01 21.36
CA GLU A 78 0.40 -5.18 20.65
C GLU A 78 -0.01 -6.43 21.46
N PRO A 79 -0.92 -7.29 20.97
CA PRO A 79 -1.23 -8.51 21.67
C PRO A 79 0.00 -9.43 21.64
N PRO A 80 0.39 -10.07 22.77
CA PRO A 80 1.46 -11.05 22.75
C PRO A 80 1.05 -12.21 21.85
N LEU A 81 1.82 -12.43 20.78
CA LEU A 81 1.73 -13.62 19.94
C LEU A 81 2.27 -14.81 20.74
N PHE A 82 1.38 -15.51 21.45
CA PHE A 82 1.66 -16.84 21.94
C PHE A 82 1.55 -17.83 20.77
N TYR A 83 2.68 -18.38 20.33
CA TYR A 83 2.70 -19.55 19.45
C TYR A 83 2.79 -20.80 20.33
N GLN A 84 1.83 -21.71 20.19
CA GLN A 84 1.89 -23.02 20.82
C GLN A 84 2.30 -24.03 19.74
N GLU A 85 3.41 -24.73 19.98
CA GLU A 85 3.86 -25.83 19.13
C GLU A 85 2.85 -26.97 19.25
N VAL A 86 2.15 -27.28 18.15
CA VAL A 86 1.17 -28.36 18.12
C VAL A 86 1.93 -29.65 17.86
N GLU A 87 2.02 -30.50 18.89
CA GLU A 87 2.63 -31.84 18.78
C GLU A 87 1.81 -32.70 17.81
N GLU A 88 2.49 -33.38 16.88
CA GLU A 88 1.90 -34.21 15.83
C GLU A 88 1.13 -35.41 16.41
N VAL A 89 -0.14 -35.21 16.75
CA VAL A 89 -1.01 -36.31 17.19
C VAL A 89 -2.05 -36.64 16.13
N LEU A 90 -1.68 -37.67 15.35
CA LEU A 90 -2.52 -38.66 14.68
C LEU A 90 -3.29 -38.23 13.40
N ILE A 91 -2.56 -38.06 12.30
CA ILE A 91 -3.11 -38.04 10.92
C ILE A 91 -3.70 -39.42 10.51
N SER A 92 -3.57 -40.48 11.33
CA SER A 92 -3.94 -41.84 10.93
C SER A 92 -5.44 -42.15 10.90
N VAL A 93 -6.35 -41.20 11.14
CA VAL A 93 -7.80 -41.47 11.15
C VAL A 93 -8.49 -41.10 9.82
N ILE A 94 -7.87 -40.30 8.95
CA ILE A 94 -8.56 -39.75 7.77
C ILE A 94 -8.37 -40.60 6.49
N ASN A 95 -7.47 -41.58 6.51
CA ASN A 95 -7.10 -42.33 5.31
C ASN A 95 -8.17 -43.32 4.81
N GLU A 96 -9.29 -43.51 5.53
CA GLU A 96 -10.18 -44.63 5.20
C GLU A 96 -11.48 -44.27 4.51
N GLN A 97 -11.98 -43.02 4.48
CA GLN A 97 -13.30 -42.78 3.87
C GLN A 97 -13.48 -41.37 3.29
N ILE A 98 -12.72 -40.97 2.26
CA ILE A 98 -13.32 -40.08 1.25
C ILE A 98 -12.89 -40.44 -0.17
N THR A 99 -13.68 -41.31 -0.80
CA THR A 99 -13.75 -41.41 -2.26
C THR A 99 -14.39 -40.12 -2.78
N TYR A 100 -13.59 -39.16 -3.23
CA TYR A 100 -14.08 -38.02 -4.01
C TYR A 100 -14.09 -38.40 -5.50
N PRO A 101 -15.22 -38.22 -6.22
CA PRO A 101 -15.26 -38.42 -7.67
C PRO A 101 -14.42 -37.35 -8.36
N GLU A 102 -13.62 -37.74 -9.34
CA GLU A 102 -12.92 -36.84 -10.26
C GLU A 102 -13.91 -35.84 -10.88
N SER A 103 -13.87 -34.57 -10.47
CA SER A 103 -14.38 -33.48 -11.30
C SER A 103 -13.67 -32.16 -10.98
N SER A 104 -12.76 -31.79 -11.89
CA SER A 104 -12.38 -30.44 -12.32
C SER A 104 -12.45 -29.30 -11.28
N ALA A 105 -11.35 -29.03 -10.56
CA ALA A 105 -11.19 -27.78 -9.82
C ALA A 105 -9.72 -27.30 -9.68
N SER A 106 -8.88 -27.47 -10.70
CA SER A 106 -7.46 -27.05 -10.67
C SER A 106 -7.16 -25.72 -11.39
N HIS A 107 -8.14 -24.83 -11.56
CA HIS A 107 -7.94 -23.52 -12.22
C HIS A 107 -7.98 -22.28 -11.32
N TYR A 108 -7.98 -22.44 -9.99
CA TYR A 108 -8.03 -21.28 -9.07
C TYR A 108 -6.93 -21.30 -7.99
N ILE A 109 -5.67 -21.57 -8.38
CA ILE A 109 -4.56 -21.12 -7.55
C ILE A 109 -4.35 -19.62 -7.82
N SER A 110 -4.87 -18.83 -6.89
CA SER A 110 -4.82 -17.37 -6.87
C SER A 110 -3.37 -16.83 -6.90
N PRO A 111 -3.07 -15.78 -7.68
CA PRO A 111 -1.73 -15.18 -7.79
C PRO A 111 -1.23 -14.52 -6.49
N PHE A 112 -2.09 -14.40 -5.48
CA PHE A 112 -1.77 -13.79 -4.18
C PHE A 112 -0.87 -14.64 -3.29
N LEU A 113 -0.70 -15.93 -3.57
CA LEU A 113 0.22 -16.82 -2.80
C LEU A 113 1.70 -16.66 -3.19
N LYS A 114 2.03 -15.75 -4.11
CA LYS A 114 3.42 -15.40 -4.42
C LYS A 114 3.88 -14.25 -3.53
N ALA A 115 3.95 -14.50 -2.22
CA ALA A 115 4.60 -13.58 -1.30
C ALA A 115 6.11 -13.51 -1.64
N SER A 116 6.56 -12.38 -2.17
CA SER A 116 8.00 -12.09 -2.21
C SER A 116 8.45 -11.78 -0.78
N LEU A 117 9.03 -12.77 -0.10
CA LEU A 117 9.69 -12.53 1.17
C LEU A 117 10.79 -11.47 0.95
N PRO A 118 10.85 -10.37 1.73
CA PRO A 118 11.98 -9.46 1.64
C PRO A 118 13.27 -10.21 2.00
N PRO A 119 14.42 -9.87 1.36
CA PRO A 119 15.68 -10.55 1.64
C PRO A 119 16.10 -10.37 3.10
N PRO A 120 16.74 -11.37 3.71
CA PRO A 120 17.25 -11.29 5.07
C PRO A 120 18.30 -10.18 5.15
N ARG A 121 18.23 -9.35 6.20
CA ARG A 121 19.27 -8.35 6.50
C ARG A 121 20.50 -9.09 6.99
N VAL A 122 21.64 -8.88 6.31
CA VAL A 122 22.98 -9.25 6.79
C VAL A 122 23.52 -8.12 7.64
#